data_AF-A0A359FVK5-F1
#
_entry.id   AF-A0A359FVK5-F1
#
_cell.length_a   1.000
_cell.length_b   1.000
_cell.length_c   1.000
_cell.angle_alpha   90.00
_cell.angle_beta   90.00
_cell.angle_gamma   90.00
#
_symmetry.space_group_name_H-M   'P 1'
#
loop_
_entity.id
_entity.type
_entity.pdbx_description
1 polymer ?
#
loop_
_entity_poly.entity_id
_entity_poly.type
_entity_poly.pdbx_seq_one_letter_code
_entity_poly.pdbx_strand_id
1 'polypeptide(L)' 'AKEIELEDAYANVGAQMVKEVASKTGDDAGDGTTTATVLAQSIINVGLKNVTSGANPMELKKG' A
#
# COMPACT_ATOMS: atom_id res chain seq x y z
N ALA A 1 -4.47 10.11 9.84
CA ALA A 1 -5.27 9.13 9.06
C ALA A 1 -6.30 8.45 9.96
N LYS A 2 -7.28 9.20 10.52
CA LYS A 2 -8.07 8.69 11.66
C LYS A 2 -9.26 7.79 11.29
N GLU A 3 -9.92 7.94 10.15
CA GLU A 3 -11.11 7.14 9.83
C GLU A 3 -11.17 6.84 8.33
N ILE A 4 -10.60 5.71 7.90
CA ILE A 4 -10.89 5.15 6.58
C ILE A 4 -11.43 3.76 6.89
N GLU A 5 -12.74 3.61 6.74
CA GLU A 5 -13.44 2.34 6.79
C GLU A 5 -14.28 2.23 5.53
N LEU A 6 -14.17 1.09 4.84
CA LEU A 6 -14.90 0.82 3.62
C LEU A 6 -15.96 -0.24 3.90
N GLU A 7 -17.13 -0.11 3.29
CA GLU A 7 -18.23 -1.08 3.42
C GLU A 7 -17.86 -2.45 2.84
N ASP A 8 -17.07 -2.46 1.75
CA ASP A 8 -16.55 -3.69 1.17
C ASP A 8 -15.39 -4.25 2.02
N ALA A 9 -15.55 -5.50 2.47
CA ALA A 9 -14.58 -6.14 3.36
C ALA A 9 -13.20 -6.30 2.72
N TYR A 10 -13.12 -6.60 1.42
CA TYR A 10 -11.83 -6.79 0.74
C TYR A 10 -11.09 -5.46 0.56
N ALA A 11 -11.80 -4.43 0.13
CA ALA A 11 -11.27 -3.08 0.02
C ALA A 11 -10.86 -2.52 1.39
N ASN A 12 -11.67 -2.77 2.43
CA ASN A 12 -11.37 -2.33 3.79
C ASN A 12 -10.09 -2.99 4.31
N VAL A 13 -9.91 -4.29 4.10
CA VAL A 13 -8.68 -5.00 4.46
C VAL A 13 -7.47 -4.35 3.76
N GLY A 14 -7.57 -4.04 2.46
CA GLY A 14 -6.53 -3.30 1.73
C GLY A 14 -6.22 -1.92 2.33
N ALA A 15 -7.27 -1.15 2.64
CA ALA A 15 -7.16 0.18 3.21
C ALA A 15 -6.52 0.15 4.62
N GLN A 16 -6.91 -0.80 5.47
CA GLN A 16 -6.31 -0.98 6.79
C GLN A 16 -4.83 -1.36 6.69
N MET A 17 -4.45 -2.24 5.74
CA MET A 17 -3.04 -2.61 5.54
C MET A 17 -2.16 -1.41 5.19
N VAL A 18 -2.59 -0.56 4.25
CA VAL A 18 -1.83 0.65 3.87
C VAL A 18 -1.78 1.65 5.02
N LYS A 19 -2.90 1.83 5.75
CA LYS A 19 -2.98 2.70 6.91
C LYS A 19 -2.03 2.28 8.02
N GLU A 20 -1.93 0.99 8.30
CA GLU A 20 -1.03 0.44 9.33
C GLU A 20 0.44 0.75 9.00
N VAL A 21 0.86 0.53 7.75
CA VAL A 21 2.24 0.80 7.30
C VAL A 21 2.54 2.30 7.27
N ALA A 22 1.60 3.11 6.79
CA ALA A 22 1.74 4.56 6.78
C ALA A 22 1.81 5.13 8.21
N SER A 23 1.04 4.59 9.15
CA SER A 23 1.05 5.02 10.55
C SER A 23 2.38 4.70 11.21
N LYS A 24 2.91 3.47 11.02
CA LYS A 24 4.24 3.08 11.50
C LYS A 24 5.35 3.97 10.95
N THR A 25 5.25 4.38 9.69
CA THR A 25 6.22 5.33 9.11
C THR A 25 6.20 6.66 9.87
N GLY A 26 5.02 7.16 10.25
CA GLY A 26 4.89 8.35 11.08
C GLY A 26 5.38 8.15 12.51
N ASP A 27 5.17 6.97 13.09
CA ASP A 27 5.62 6.66 14.45
C ASP A 27 7.15 6.53 14.54
N ASP A 28 7.79 5.91 13.54
CA ASP A 28 9.24 5.68 13.50
C ASP A 28 10.01 6.92 13.01
N ALA A 29 9.52 7.59 11.95
CA ALA A 29 10.20 8.72 11.32
C ALA A 29 9.69 10.10 11.78
N GLY A 30 8.55 10.17 12.49
CA GLY A 30 7.95 11.41 12.97
C GLY A 30 7.13 12.20 11.93
N ASP A 31 7.24 11.87 10.65
CA ASP A 31 6.50 12.45 9.51
C ASP A 31 6.53 11.46 8.31
N GLY A 32 5.81 11.76 7.23
CA GLY A 32 5.88 11.00 5.98
C GLY A 32 4.74 10.00 5.77
N THR A 33 3.73 10.00 6.65
CA THR A 33 2.54 9.12 6.52
C THR A 33 1.84 9.28 5.17
N THR A 34 1.75 10.50 4.64
CA THR A 34 1.14 10.78 3.33
C THR A 34 2.02 10.31 2.17
N THR A 35 3.33 10.55 2.26
CA THR A 35 4.30 10.08 1.26
C THR A 35 4.30 8.55 1.17
N ALA A 36 4.28 7.87 2.31
CA ALA A 36 4.18 6.41 2.37
C ALA A 36 2.90 5.89 1.71
N THR A 37 1.77 6.57 1.94
CA THR A 37 0.47 6.19 1.36
C THR A 37 0.47 6.32 -0.17
N VAL A 38 1.01 7.42 -0.71
CA VAL A 38 1.07 7.67 -2.17
C VAL A 38 2.07 6.73 -2.85
N LEU A 39 3.21 6.46 -2.20
CA LEU A 39 4.20 5.53 -2.71
C LEU A 39 3.65 4.10 -2.76
N ALA A 40 2.97 3.67 -1.69
CA ALA A 40 2.31 2.37 -1.64
C ALA A 40 1.27 2.21 -2.77
N GLN A 41 0.43 3.23 -2.99
CA GLN A 41 -0.52 3.22 -4.11
C GLN A 41 0.18 3.05 -5.46
N SER A 42 1.27 3.79 -5.68
CA SER A 42 2.01 3.77 -6.94
C SER A 42 2.66 2.41 -7.20
N ILE A 43 3.31 1.83 -6.18
CA ILE A 43 3.94 0.50 -6.27
C ILE A 43 2.90 -0.57 -6.55
N ILE A 44 1.76 -0.55 -5.86
CA ILE A 44 0.69 -1.53 -6.07
C ILE A 44 0.15 -1.44 -7.51
N ASN A 45 -0.12 -0.23 -8.01
CA ASN A 45 -0.65 -0.05 -9.36
C ASN A 45 0.31 -0.56 -10.44
N VAL A 46 1.59 -0.20 -10.33
CA VAL A 46 2.62 -0.63 -11.29
C VAL A 46 2.88 -2.14 -11.18
N GLY A 47 2.96 -2.65 -9.95
CA GLY A 47 3.15 -4.08 -9.67
C GLY A 47 2.02 -4.93 -10.27
N LEU A 48 0.77 -4.56 -10.01
CA LEU A 48 -0.40 -5.26 -10.57
C LEU A 48 -0.39 -5.23 -12.10
N LYS A 49 -0.07 -4.09 -12.72
CA LYS A 49 0.05 -3.99 -14.18
C LYS A 49 1.10 -4.96 -14.74
N ASN A 50 2.27 -5.07 -14.11
CA ASN A 50 3.31 -6.00 -14.52
C ASN A 50 2.88 -7.47 -14.32
N VAL A 51 2.22 -7.79 -13.20
CA VAL A 51 1.68 -9.14 -12.95
C VAL A 51 0.64 -9.53 -14.00
N THR A 52 -0.29 -8.62 -14.35
CA THR A 52 -1.26 -8.88 -15.43
C THR A 52 -0.61 -9.05 -16.80
N SER A 53 0.60 -8.50 -16.99
CA SER A 53 1.39 -8.67 -18.21
C SER A 53 2.21 -9.97 -18.23
N GLY A 54 2.08 -10.82 -17.20
CA GLY A 54 2.77 -12.11 -17.10
C GLY A 54 4.10 -12.07 -16.34
N ALA A 55 4.47 -10.94 -15.73
CA ALA A 55 5.67 -10.86 -14.90
C ALA A 55 5.51 -11.65 -13.60
N ASN A 56 6.58 -12.29 -13.13
CA ASN A 56 6.56 -13.09 -11.92
C ASN A 56 6.44 -12.18 -10.67
N PRO A 57 5.37 -12.31 -9.85
CA PRO A 57 5.19 -11.50 -8.64
C PRO A 57 6.35 -11.63 -7.64
N MET A 58 7.00 -12.79 -7.57
CA MET A 58 8.12 -13.03 -6.66
C MET A 58 9.38 -12.27 -7.09
N GLU A 59 9.59 -12.13 -8.40
CA GLU A 59 10.70 -11.33 -8.94
C GLU A 59 10.42 -9.85 -8.79
N LEU A 60 9.17 -9.41 -9.01
CA LEU A 60 8.74 -8.01 -8.80
C LEU A 60 8.89 -7.56 -7.34
N LYS A 61 8.76 -8.47 -6.37
CA LYS A 61 9.00 -8.17 -4.95
C LYS A 61 10.49 -8.01 -4.63
N LYS A 62 11.37 -8.68 -5.39
CA LYS A 62 12.81 -8.70 -5.15
C LYS A 62 13.53 -7.51 -5.80
N GLY A 63 13.05 -7.07 -6.97
CA GLY A 63 13.52 -5.87 -7.65
C GLY A 63 13.09 -4.60 -6.94
#